data_AF-A0A843S5N6-F1
#
_entry.id   AF-A0A843S5N6-F1
#
_cell.length_a   1.000
_cell.length_b   1.000
_cell.length_c   1.000
_cell.angle_alpha   90.00
_cell.angle_beta   90.00
_cell.angle_gamma   90.00
#
_symmetry.space_group_name_H-M   'P 1'
#
loop_
_entity.id
_entity.type
_entity.pdbx_description
1 polymer ?
#
loop_
_entity_poly.entity_id
_entity_poly.type
_entity_poly.pdbx_seq_one_letter_code
_entity_poly.pdbx_strand_id
1 'polypeptide(L)'
;MLISRSVFPSETDYRVLMALPISRRAIFGAKVAALALFLGLFIAAANLSIGPLFVLVSHGRWSADPLLARIVAHVVAGAAASLFSATSVIALVGLVTLCVPRARAQLAVGLLQTGLLCGLVVALPLVFQLPKHAASFALEPWRLYALPPAWFFVVEQALLGEMEPPLVSLAQLGGLVFLVAGLCVVGCYAVCYRRFEQILFRPQPRGSRQASPRPRRQTIAWQSQPARTAVAHFTSRTLRRSALHRGVFMGVTACGIGLVVIHVSGAGMVDWLGAGSEPTHRLQVAMAYAPFVLMFAMVMALRASLLLPLEQRANWIFRITELDSTRPRQLASVERAFLSIGILVPLLALLPLHWRWLGSEALVSLTVAALYGSGLVELVLADWRRLPFTCTYIPGKRFFAHTVVIVVSIYVIFVNLGAALLGASLADRRLAIVIGAFLLAVVGSLRWHRLRTWGKIPLSFEDELPDAPIRLLATD
;
A
#
# COMPACT_ATOMS: atom_id res chain seq x y z
N MET A 1 10.73 2.42 -5.94
CA MET A 1 9.97 1.45 -6.75
C MET A 1 10.35 1.43 -8.24
N LEU A 2 10.63 2.58 -8.88
CA LEU A 2 11.06 2.65 -10.29
C LEU A 2 12.34 1.84 -10.60
N ILE A 3 13.27 1.75 -9.65
CA ILE A 3 14.59 1.09 -9.80
C ILE A 3 14.48 -0.44 -9.84
N SER A 4 13.40 -1.03 -9.34
CA SER A 4 13.25 -2.49 -9.27
C SER A 4 13.18 -3.16 -10.64
N ARG A 5 12.65 -2.46 -11.66
CA ARG A 5 12.60 -2.93 -13.05
C ARG A 5 13.97 -2.93 -13.73
N SER A 6 14.93 -2.21 -13.15
CA SER A 6 16.31 -2.14 -13.63
C SER A 6 17.28 -2.93 -12.74
N VAL A 7 16.81 -3.67 -11.73
CA VAL A 7 17.66 -4.57 -10.92
C VAL A 7 18.21 -5.68 -11.80
N PHE A 8 17.35 -6.29 -12.61
CA PHE A 8 17.79 -7.20 -13.66
C PHE A 8 17.82 -6.45 -14.99
N PRO A 9 18.73 -6.78 -15.91
CA PRO A 9 18.76 -6.17 -17.22
C PRO A 9 17.42 -6.30 -17.96
N SER A 10 16.89 -5.18 -18.46
CA SER A 10 15.56 -5.12 -19.08
C SER A 10 15.61 -5.42 -20.58
N GLU A 11 14.50 -5.88 -21.17
CA GLU A 11 14.39 -6.10 -22.62
C GLU A 11 14.73 -4.84 -23.42
N THR A 12 14.33 -3.67 -22.91
CA THR A 12 14.65 -2.34 -23.45
C THR A 12 16.15 -2.06 -23.44
N ASP A 13 16.84 -2.32 -22.32
CA ASP A 13 18.28 -2.09 -22.18
C ASP A 13 19.03 -2.89 -23.27
N TYR A 14 18.57 -4.11 -23.53
CA TYR A 14 19.20 -4.97 -24.52
C TYR A 14 18.88 -4.61 -25.96
N ARG A 15 17.63 -4.23 -26.28
CA ARG A 15 17.28 -3.78 -27.64
C ARG A 15 18.07 -2.54 -28.06
N VAL A 16 18.43 -1.69 -27.11
CA VAL A 16 19.23 -0.49 -27.35
C VAL A 16 20.73 -0.83 -27.40
N LEU A 17 21.25 -1.60 -26.41
CA LEU A 17 22.70 -1.82 -26.26
C LEU A 17 23.27 -2.92 -27.17
N MET A 18 22.47 -3.90 -27.61
CA MET A 18 22.94 -4.98 -28.49
C MET A 18 23.15 -4.53 -29.95
N ALA A 19 22.72 -3.31 -30.31
CA ALA A 19 23.07 -2.72 -31.59
C ALA A 19 24.56 -2.28 -31.64
N LEU A 20 25.19 -2.15 -30.48
CA LEU A 20 26.60 -1.80 -30.32
C LEU A 20 27.44 -3.08 -30.13
N PRO A 21 28.73 -3.07 -30.52
CA PRO A 21 29.64 -4.21 -30.36
C PRO A 21 30.12 -4.38 -28.91
N ILE A 22 29.19 -4.47 -27.96
CA ILE A 22 29.47 -4.58 -26.52
C ILE A 22 29.31 -6.04 -26.07
N SER A 23 30.28 -6.55 -25.33
CA SER A 23 30.23 -7.92 -24.80
C SER A 23 29.16 -8.07 -23.71
N ARG A 24 28.53 -9.25 -23.63
CA ARG A 24 27.55 -9.57 -22.57
C ARG A 24 28.12 -9.38 -21.17
N ARG A 25 29.40 -9.71 -20.97
CA ARG A 25 30.10 -9.55 -19.69
C ARG A 25 30.19 -8.09 -19.29
N ALA A 26 30.45 -7.19 -20.24
CA ALA A 26 30.48 -5.76 -19.98
C ALA A 26 29.10 -5.22 -19.56
N ILE A 27 28.02 -5.64 -20.24
CA ILE A 27 26.65 -5.21 -19.89
C ILE A 27 26.25 -5.68 -18.48
N PHE A 28 26.44 -6.97 -18.19
CA PHE A 28 26.12 -7.52 -16.86
C PHE A 28 27.03 -6.96 -15.77
N GLY A 29 28.34 -6.86 -16.03
CA GLY A 29 29.31 -6.30 -15.09
C GLY A 29 29.00 -4.84 -14.76
N ALA A 30 28.71 -4.01 -15.76
CA ALA A 30 28.28 -2.63 -15.55
C ALA A 30 26.99 -2.54 -14.75
N LYS A 31 26.03 -3.45 -14.97
CA LYS A 31 24.78 -3.49 -14.20
C LYS A 31 25.01 -3.84 -12.74
N VAL A 32 25.83 -4.86 -12.47
CA VAL A 32 26.18 -5.27 -11.10
C VAL A 32 26.96 -4.16 -10.39
N ALA A 33 27.92 -3.54 -11.08
CA ALA A 33 28.68 -2.40 -10.53
C ALA A 33 27.75 -1.21 -10.23
N ALA A 34 26.85 -0.85 -11.14
CA ALA A 34 25.88 0.22 -10.92
C ALA A 34 24.94 -0.09 -9.73
N LEU A 35 24.48 -1.34 -9.61
CA LEU A 35 23.66 -1.77 -8.48
C LEU A 35 24.43 -1.72 -7.15
N ALA A 36 25.70 -2.15 -7.15
CA ALA A 36 26.57 -2.10 -5.98
C ALA A 36 26.85 -0.65 -5.54
N LEU A 37 27.15 0.25 -6.49
CA LEU A 37 27.35 1.67 -6.22
C LEU A 37 26.08 2.33 -5.68
N PHE A 38 24.93 2.08 -6.32
CA PHE A 38 23.64 2.58 -5.87
C PHE A 38 23.31 2.09 -4.45
N LEU A 39 23.53 0.81 -4.19
CA LEU A 39 23.28 0.22 -2.88
C LEU A 39 24.23 0.79 -1.83
N GLY A 40 25.52 0.90 -2.13
CA GLY A 40 26.51 1.50 -1.23
C GLY A 40 26.16 2.94 -0.87
N LEU A 41 25.79 3.76 -1.86
CA LEU A 41 25.34 5.13 -1.64
C LEU A 41 24.08 5.20 -0.77
N PHE A 42 23.10 4.33 -1.03
CA PHE A 42 21.86 4.27 -0.25
C PHE A 42 22.11 3.85 1.21
N ILE A 43 22.94 2.82 1.44
CA ILE A 43 23.31 2.36 2.77
C ILE A 43 24.04 3.47 3.53
N ALA A 44 25.00 4.14 2.87
CA ALA A 44 25.73 5.25 3.48
C ALA A 44 24.80 6.40 3.86
N ALA A 45 23.93 6.83 2.94
CA ALA A 45 22.98 7.92 3.20
C ALA A 45 21.99 7.56 4.33
N ALA A 46 21.45 6.33 4.33
CA ALA A 46 20.53 5.88 5.37
C ALA A 46 21.19 5.87 6.75
N ASN A 47 22.38 5.27 6.89
CA ASN A 47 23.09 5.21 8.17
C ASN A 47 23.56 6.59 8.63
N LEU A 48 24.04 7.44 7.71
CA LEU A 48 24.47 8.81 8.04
C LEU A 48 23.29 9.68 8.52
N SER A 49 22.08 9.46 7.98
CA SER A 49 20.89 10.21 8.40
C SER A 49 20.42 9.85 9.81
N ILE A 50 20.60 8.59 10.23
CA ILE A 50 20.17 8.08 11.55
C ILE A 50 21.25 8.29 12.62
N GLY A 51 22.53 8.31 12.23
CA GLY A 51 23.68 8.44 13.13
C GLY A 51 23.56 9.57 14.17
N PRO A 52 23.19 10.81 13.81
CA PRO A 52 23.04 11.90 14.78
C PRO A 52 21.96 11.61 15.84
N LEU A 53 20.83 11.02 15.44
CA LEU A 53 19.76 10.63 16.37
C LEU A 53 20.24 9.52 17.31
N PHE A 54 20.99 8.55 16.79
CA PHE A 54 21.59 7.51 17.62
C PHE A 54 22.53 8.11 18.66
N VAL A 55 23.45 9.00 18.28
CA VAL A 55 24.37 9.65 19.22
C VAL A 55 23.59 10.42 20.30
N LEU A 56 22.57 11.19 19.91
CA LEU A 56 21.75 11.95 20.87
C LEU A 56 21.00 11.07 21.88
N VAL A 57 20.46 9.94 21.43
CA VAL A 57 19.68 9.02 22.29
C VAL A 57 20.58 8.12 23.12
N SER A 58 21.72 7.72 22.56
CA SER A 58 22.66 6.78 23.17
C SER A 58 23.57 7.46 24.21
N HIS A 59 23.79 8.78 24.11
CA HIS A 59 24.63 9.53 25.03
C HIS A 59 23.95 9.69 26.40
N GLY A 60 24.53 9.06 27.44
CA GLY A 60 24.00 9.16 28.79
C GLY A 60 25.00 8.67 29.84
N ARG A 61 24.88 9.20 31.05
CA ARG A 61 25.73 8.89 32.22
C ARG A 61 25.76 7.41 32.64
N TRP A 62 24.88 6.59 32.07
CA TRP A 62 24.73 5.17 32.38
C TRP A 62 25.31 4.26 31.29
N SER A 63 25.96 4.79 30.25
CA SER A 63 26.60 3.95 29.22
C SER A 63 27.95 3.43 29.68
N ALA A 64 28.12 2.10 29.68
CA ALA A 64 29.38 1.45 30.05
C ALA A 64 30.47 1.60 28.97
N ASP A 65 30.09 1.61 27.69
CA ASP A 65 31.04 1.61 26.58
C ASP A 65 31.44 3.00 26.06
N PRO A 66 32.68 3.14 25.53
CA PRO A 66 33.12 4.34 24.84
C PRO A 66 32.20 4.71 23.67
N LEU A 67 31.91 6.00 23.51
CA LEU A 67 31.05 6.51 22.43
C LEU A 67 31.50 6.04 21.04
N LEU A 68 32.81 6.03 20.78
CA LEU A 68 33.37 5.60 19.49
C LEU A 68 33.07 4.12 19.21
N ALA A 69 33.22 3.25 20.21
CA ALA A 69 32.93 1.82 20.07
C ALA A 69 31.46 1.60 19.71
N ARG A 70 30.55 2.34 20.36
CA ARG A 70 29.10 2.30 20.09
C ARG A 70 28.74 2.82 18.71
N ILE A 71 29.35 3.92 18.27
CA ILE A 71 29.15 4.43 16.90
C ILE A 71 29.61 3.40 15.88
N VAL A 72 30.80 2.81 16.06
CA VAL A 72 31.32 1.79 15.15
C VAL A 72 30.41 0.56 15.14
N ALA A 73 30.01 0.06 16.31
CA ALA A 73 29.11 -1.09 16.43
C ALA A 73 27.77 -0.83 15.72
N HIS A 74 27.16 0.34 15.97
CA HIS A 74 25.91 0.74 15.34
C HIS A 74 26.02 0.87 13.82
N VAL A 75 27.09 1.50 13.31
CA VAL A 75 27.32 1.66 11.87
C VAL A 75 27.54 0.31 11.19
N VAL A 76 28.31 -0.59 11.79
CA VAL A 76 28.56 -1.94 11.25
C VAL A 76 27.28 -2.77 11.24
N ALA A 77 26.55 -2.80 12.36
CA ALA A 77 25.28 -3.52 12.47
C ALA A 77 24.21 -2.95 11.52
N GLY A 78 24.09 -1.61 11.45
CA GLY A 78 23.17 -0.91 10.56
C GLY A 78 23.50 -1.12 9.07
N ALA A 79 24.78 -1.12 8.71
CA ALA A 79 25.23 -1.44 7.36
C ALA A 79 24.92 -2.90 6.99
N ALA A 80 25.18 -3.85 7.91
CA ALA A 80 24.87 -5.27 7.71
C ALA A 80 23.36 -5.50 7.54
N ALA A 81 22.53 -4.87 8.39
CA ALA A 81 21.07 -4.94 8.30
C ALA A 81 20.54 -4.37 6.97
N SER A 82 21.11 -3.24 6.54
CA SER A 82 20.72 -2.59 5.28
C SER A 82 21.11 -3.44 4.06
N LEU A 83 22.31 -4.03 4.08
CA LEU A 83 22.80 -4.92 3.05
C LEU A 83 21.98 -6.22 2.99
N PHE A 84 21.63 -6.79 4.14
CA PHE A 84 20.72 -7.94 4.23
C PHE A 84 19.34 -7.64 3.65
N SER A 85 18.74 -6.50 4.01
CA SER A 85 17.44 -6.08 3.49
C SER A 85 17.46 -5.96 1.97
N ALA A 86 18.48 -5.27 1.43
CA ALA A 86 18.62 -5.09 -0.01
C ALA A 86 18.85 -6.42 -0.75
N THR A 87 19.77 -7.26 -0.26
CA THR A 87 20.06 -8.56 -0.87
C THR A 87 18.85 -9.50 -0.80
N SER A 88 18.09 -9.48 0.29
CA SER A 88 16.84 -10.24 0.44
C SER A 88 15.79 -9.82 -0.58
N VAL A 89 15.59 -8.52 -0.77
CA VAL A 89 14.65 -8.00 -1.79
C VAL A 89 15.12 -8.37 -3.21
N ILE A 90 16.41 -8.23 -3.51
CA ILE A 90 16.97 -8.61 -4.82
C ILE A 90 16.83 -10.12 -5.05
N ALA A 91 17.12 -10.94 -4.05
CA ALA A 91 16.99 -12.40 -4.10
C ALA A 91 15.53 -12.80 -4.36
N LEU A 92 14.59 -12.21 -3.64
CA LEU A 92 13.16 -12.51 -3.77
C LEU A 92 12.62 -12.09 -5.15
N VAL A 93 12.99 -10.90 -5.63
CA VAL A 93 12.65 -10.47 -6.99
C VAL A 93 13.29 -11.40 -8.03
N GLY A 94 14.55 -11.78 -7.84
CA GLY A 94 15.27 -12.72 -8.71
C GLY A 94 14.60 -14.08 -8.79
N LEU A 95 14.29 -14.68 -7.65
CA LEU A 95 13.60 -15.97 -7.56
C LEU A 95 12.22 -15.91 -8.23
N VAL A 96 11.43 -14.85 -7.99
CA VAL A 96 10.15 -14.67 -8.67
C VAL A 96 10.33 -14.54 -10.19
N THR A 97 11.34 -13.81 -10.66
CA THR A 97 11.60 -13.68 -12.11
C THR A 97 12.03 -14.99 -12.77
N LEU A 98 12.70 -15.89 -12.03
CA LEU A 98 13.20 -17.16 -12.56
C LEU A 98 12.17 -18.30 -12.46
N CYS A 99 11.39 -18.34 -11.38
CA CYS A 99 10.42 -19.40 -11.12
C CYS A 99 9.04 -19.15 -11.75
N VAL A 100 8.63 -17.88 -11.90
CA VAL A 100 7.31 -17.54 -12.43
C VAL A 100 7.32 -17.45 -13.96
N PRO A 101 6.37 -18.10 -14.67
CA PRO A 101 6.24 -17.96 -16.12
C PRO A 101 6.13 -16.50 -16.55
N ARG A 102 6.81 -16.10 -17.64
CA ARG A 102 6.89 -14.69 -18.10
C ARG A 102 5.53 -13.98 -18.20
N ALA A 103 4.49 -14.69 -18.60
CA ALA A 103 3.13 -14.16 -18.70
C ALA A 103 2.59 -13.61 -17.36
N ARG A 104 3.07 -14.15 -16.24
CA ARG A 104 2.68 -13.75 -14.88
C ARG A 104 3.82 -13.09 -14.10
N ALA A 105 5.07 -13.19 -14.55
CA ALA A 105 6.23 -12.66 -13.85
C ALA A 105 6.09 -11.16 -13.53
N GLN A 106 5.61 -10.36 -14.49
CA GLN A 106 5.39 -8.92 -14.27
C GLN A 106 4.33 -8.64 -13.20
N LEU A 107 3.28 -9.45 -13.16
CA LEU A 107 2.23 -9.35 -12.15
C LEU A 107 2.76 -9.79 -10.78
N ALA A 108 3.48 -10.92 -10.72
CA ALA A 108 4.04 -11.48 -9.50
C ALA A 108 5.10 -10.56 -8.86
N VAL A 109 6.05 -10.06 -9.64
CA VAL A 109 7.04 -9.07 -9.17
C VAL A 109 6.33 -7.81 -8.67
N GLY A 110 5.32 -7.35 -9.40
CA GLY A 110 4.54 -6.20 -8.98
C GLY A 110 3.76 -6.42 -7.68
N LEU A 111 3.17 -7.61 -7.48
CA LEU A 111 2.48 -7.97 -6.24
C LEU A 111 3.45 -8.09 -5.07
N LEU A 112 4.61 -8.72 -5.31
CA LEU A 112 5.67 -8.84 -4.33
C LEU A 112 6.12 -7.46 -3.84
N GLN A 113 6.38 -6.54 -4.76
CA GLN A 113 6.82 -5.18 -4.41
C GLN A 113 5.77 -4.43 -3.61
N THR A 114 4.50 -4.50 -4.03
CA THR A 114 3.42 -3.89 -3.26
C THR A 114 3.30 -4.53 -1.89
N GLY A 115 3.43 -5.86 -1.79
CA GLY A 115 3.42 -6.59 -0.52
C GLY A 115 4.56 -6.18 0.41
N LEU A 116 5.79 -6.08 -0.11
CA LEU A 116 6.96 -5.62 0.65
C LEU A 116 6.80 -4.18 1.12
N LEU A 117 6.30 -3.28 0.27
CA LEU A 117 6.03 -1.90 0.66
C LEU A 117 4.95 -1.82 1.74
N CYS A 118 3.84 -2.53 1.56
CA CYS A 118 2.78 -2.60 2.55
C CYS A 118 3.30 -3.18 3.87
N GLY A 119 4.10 -4.25 3.81
CA GLY A 119 4.74 -4.86 4.96
C GLY A 119 5.65 -3.87 5.69
N LEU A 120 6.47 -3.11 4.97
CA LEU A 120 7.32 -2.06 5.56
C LEU A 120 6.50 -0.97 6.24
N VAL A 121 5.44 -0.48 5.57
CA VAL A 121 4.54 0.56 6.11
C VAL A 121 3.83 0.07 7.38
N VAL A 122 3.42 -1.20 7.42
CA VAL A 122 2.79 -1.83 8.59
C VAL A 122 3.81 -2.15 9.69
N ALA A 123 5.06 -2.48 9.33
CA ALA A 123 6.13 -2.78 10.27
C ALA A 123 6.63 -1.54 11.01
N LEU A 124 6.72 -0.39 10.33
CA LEU A 124 7.21 0.86 10.91
C LEU A 124 6.57 1.16 12.28
N PRO A 125 5.25 1.11 12.44
CA PRO A 125 4.68 1.41 13.73
C PRO A 125 4.65 0.25 14.73
N LEU A 126 4.83 -1.00 14.27
CA LEU A 126 5.09 -2.13 15.17
C LEU A 126 6.42 -1.96 15.91
N VAL A 127 7.42 -1.32 15.29
CA VAL A 127 8.70 -0.99 15.93
C VAL A 127 8.49 -0.14 17.19
N PHE A 128 7.58 0.83 17.16
CA PHE A 128 7.27 1.66 18.34
C PHE A 128 6.60 0.89 19.49
N GLN A 129 6.11 -0.32 19.24
CA GLN A 129 5.53 -1.18 20.28
C GLN A 129 6.50 -2.20 20.86
N LEU A 130 7.69 -2.36 20.29
CA LEU A 130 8.67 -3.35 20.75
C LEU A 130 8.99 -3.24 22.24
N PRO A 131 9.19 -2.04 22.84
CA PRO A 131 9.48 -1.92 24.27
C PRO A 131 8.36 -2.49 25.16
N LYS A 132 7.10 -2.37 24.73
CA LYS A 132 5.94 -2.89 25.48
C LYS A 132 5.88 -4.41 25.48
N HIS A 133 6.46 -5.05 24.46
CA HIS A 133 6.47 -6.50 24.29
C HIS A 133 7.78 -7.14 24.78
N ALA A 134 8.71 -6.36 25.34
CA ALA A 134 10.01 -6.85 25.80
C ALA A 134 9.88 -8.03 26.79
N ALA A 135 8.97 -7.92 27.77
CA ALA A 135 8.71 -8.99 28.73
C ALA A 135 8.17 -10.27 28.06
N SER A 136 7.35 -10.14 27.01
CA SER A 136 6.82 -11.29 26.27
C SER A 136 7.90 -12.02 25.46
N PHE A 137 8.92 -11.29 24.98
CA PHE A 137 10.07 -11.90 24.29
C PHE A 137 10.98 -12.69 25.23
N ALA A 138 11.06 -12.31 26.51
CA ALA A 138 11.76 -13.09 27.53
C ALA A 138 11.04 -14.42 27.83
N LEU A 139 9.70 -14.44 27.77
CA LEU A 139 8.89 -15.63 27.99
C LEU A 139 8.86 -16.57 26.79
N GLU A 140 8.86 -16.03 25.57
CA GLU A 140 8.87 -16.80 24.31
C GLU A 140 10.03 -16.39 23.39
N PRO A 141 11.25 -16.91 23.64
CA PRO A 141 12.46 -16.52 22.90
C PRO A 141 12.40 -16.79 21.40
N TRP A 142 11.62 -17.79 20.98
CA TRP A 142 11.46 -18.16 19.56
C TRP A 142 10.92 -17.00 18.71
N ARG A 143 10.13 -16.08 19.29
CA ARG A 143 9.58 -14.92 18.58
C ARG A 143 10.68 -13.96 18.11
N LEU A 144 11.77 -13.84 18.86
CA LEU A 144 12.93 -13.01 18.49
C LEU A 144 13.65 -13.56 17.25
N TYR A 145 13.64 -14.89 17.05
CA TYR A 145 14.21 -15.51 15.85
C TYR A 145 13.44 -15.17 14.58
N ALA A 146 12.16 -14.78 14.68
CA ALA A 146 11.35 -14.36 13.53
C ALA A 146 11.53 -12.88 13.16
N LEU A 147 12.28 -12.10 13.95
CA LEU A 147 12.46 -10.66 13.78
C LEU A 147 13.88 -10.35 13.26
N PRO A 148 14.05 -10.08 11.95
CA PRO A 148 15.36 -9.73 11.39
C PRO A 148 16.10 -8.59 12.12
N PRO A 149 15.45 -7.52 12.63
CA PRO A 149 16.14 -6.50 13.40
C PRO A 149 16.88 -7.05 14.63
N ALA A 150 16.36 -8.10 15.27
CA ALA A 150 16.99 -8.73 16.43
C ALA A 150 18.29 -9.43 16.05
N TRP A 151 18.40 -9.99 14.85
CA TRP A 151 19.62 -10.67 14.38
C TRP A 151 20.80 -9.69 14.27
N PHE A 152 20.55 -8.48 13.76
CA PHE A 152 21.58 -7.46 13.60
C PHE A 152 21.84 -6.68 14.90
N PHE A 153 20.85 -6.59 15.79
CA PHE A 153 21.07 -6.09 17.15
C PHE A 153 22.12 -6.93 17.90
N VAL A 154 22.11 -8.26 17.73
CA VAL A 154 23.16 -9.09 18.33
C VAL A 154 24.54 -8.81 17.74
N VAL A 155 24.63 -8.46 16.45
CA VAL A 155 25.93 -8.08 15.85
C VAL A 155 26.47 -6.81 16.52
N GLU A 156 25.60 -5.85 16.85
CA GLU A 156 25.98 -4.66 17.62
C GLU A 156 26.49 -5.04 19.01
N GLN A 157 25.79 -5.91 19.72
CA GLN A 157 26.19 -6.38 21.06
C GLN A 157 27.49 -7.21 21.04
N ALA A 158 27.69 -8.02 20.01
CA ALA A 158 28.93 -8.77 19.81
C ALA A 158 30.15 -7.86 19.67
N LEU A 159 29.99 -6.70 19.03
CA LEU A 159 31.05 -5.71 18.86
C LEU A 159 31.34 -4.92 20.15
N LEU A 160 30.36 -4.82 21.05
CA LEU A 160 30.51 -4.20 22.37
C LEU A 160 31.02 -5.19 23.44
N GLY A 161 31.05 -6.50 23.13
CA GLY A 161 31.51 -7.54 24.05
C GLY A 161 30.43 -8.06 25.01
N GLU A 162 29.18 -7.66 24.83
CA GLU A 162 28.03 -8.05 25.66
C GLU A 162 27.29 -9.26 25.05
N MET A 163 27.92 -10.44 25.04
CA MET A 163 27.34 -11.66 24.44
C MET A 163 26.88 -12.66 25.49
N GLU A 164 25.57 -12.71 25.75
CA GLU A 164 24.98 -13.83 26.51
C GLU A 164 24.76 -15.06 25.60
N PRO A 165 24.75 -16.30 26.15
CA PRO A 165 24.58 -17.52 25.37
C PRO A 165 23.39 -17.56 24.37
N PRO A 166 22.17 -17.08 24.69
CA PRO A 166 21.05 -17.08 23.74
C PRO A 166 21.22 -16.09 22.58
N LEU A 167 22.12 -15.10 22.69
CA LEU A 167 22.41 -14.18 21.59
C LEU A 167 23.25 -14.88 20.50
N VAL A 168 24.14 -15.82 20.87
CA VAL A 168 25.05 -16.47 19.93
C VAL A 168 24.31 -17.24 18.82
N SER A 169 23.26 -17.98 19.17
CA SER A 169 22.43 -18.72 18.20
C SER A 169 21.69 -17.77 17.25
N LEU A 170 21.28 -16.60 17.72
CA LEU A 170 20.60 -15.58 16.92
C LEU A 170 21.57 -14.92 15.92
N ALA A 171 22.82 -14.68 16.33
CA ALA A 171 23.89 -14.22 15.44
C ALA A 171 24.20 -15.24 14.33
N GLN A 172 24.29 -16.53 14.69
CA GLN A 172 24.51 -17.60 13.72
C GLN A 172 23.37 -17.70 12.70
N LEU A 173 22.12 -17.60 13.15
CA LEU A 173 20.96 -17.55 12.27
C LEU A 173 21.04 -16.33 11.33
N GLY A 174 21.31 -15.14 11.87
CA GLY A 174 21.45 -13.91 11.08
C GLY A 174 22.52 -14.04 9.98
N GLY A 175 23.69 -14.56 10.35
CA GLY A 175 24.79 -14.82 9.41
C GLY A 175 24.42 -15.85 8.33
N LEU A 176 23.79 -16.97 8.72
CA LEU A 176 23.33 -18.01 7.80
C LEU A 176 22.33 -17.44 6.79
N VAL A 177 21.28 -16.75 7.26
CA VAL A 177 20.23 -16.22 6.40
C VAL A 177 20.77 -15.13 5.47
N PHE A 178 21.71 -14.31 5.93
CA PHE A 178 22.40 -13.34 5.09
C PHE A 178 23.26 -13.99 4.00
N LEU A 179 24.01 -15.04 4.35
CA LEU A 179 24.80 -15.82 3.39
C LEU A 179 23.90 -16.48 2.33
N VAL A 180 22.79 -17.09 2.75
CA VAL A 180 21.79 -17.70 1.85
C VAL A 180 21.19 -16.64 0.90
N ALA A 181 20.85 -15.45 1.40
CA ALA A 181 20.35 -14.36 0.57
C ALA A 181 21.39 -13.94 -0.47
N GLY A 182 22.67 -13.79 -0.07
CA GLY A 182 23.78 -13.48 -0.97
C GLY A 182 23.98 -14.53 -2.07
N LEU A 183 24.03 -15.81 -1.69
CA LEU A 183 24.14 -16.92 -2.65
C LEU A 183 22.95 -16.97 -3.62
N CYS A 184 21.73 -16.70 -3.13
CA CYS A 184 20.56 -16.59 -3.98
C CYS A 184 20.69 -15.46 -5.01
N VAL A 185 21.21 -14.29 -4.64
CA VAL A 185 21.45 -13.18 -5.58
C VAL A 185 22.45 -13.61 -6.66
N VAL A 186 23.60 -14.16 -6.25
CA VAL A 186 24.64 -14.62 -7.18
C VAL A 186 24.10 -15.69 -8.13
N GLY A 187 23.37 -16.68 -7.59
CA GLY A 187 22.70 -17.72 -8.37
C GLY A 187 21.69 -17.15 -9.36
N CYS A 188 20.87 -16.18 -8.94
CA CYS A 188 19.90 -15.52 -9.81
C CYS A 188 20.58 -14.80 -10.97
N TYR A 189 21.65 -14.03 -10.68
CA TYR A 189 22.44 -13.34 -11.71
C TYR A 189 23.13 -14.32 -12.67
N ALA A 190 23.70 -15.41 -12.15
CA ALA A 190 24.34 -16.44 -12.97
C ALA A 190 23.33 -17.13 -13.91
N VAL A 191 22.13 -17.47 -13.42
CA VAL A 191 21.08 -18.07 -14.25
C VAL A 191 20.55 -17.07 -15.28
N CYS A 192 20.35 -15.80 -14.90
CA CYS A 192 19.97 -14.73 -15.84
C CYS A 192 21.02 -14.52 -16.94
N TYR A 193 22.31 -14.60 -16.60
CA TYR A 193 23.42 -14.55 -17.55
C TYR A 193 23.42 -15.76 -18.50
N ARG A 194 23.23 -16.98 -17.99
CA ARG A 194 23.20 -18.21 -18.81
C ARG A 194 21.97 -18.29 -19.71
N ARG A 195 20.80 -17.87 -19.23
CA ARG A 195 19.53 -17.91 -19.99
C ARG A 195 19.29 -16.66 -20.86
N PHE A 196 20.31 -15.83 -21.04
CA PHE A 196 20.24 -14.56 -21.76
C PHE A 196 19.57 -14.67 -23.14
N GLU A 197 20.00 -15.61 -23.98
CA GLU A 197 19.46 -15.79 -25.33
C GLU A 197 18.00 -16.27 -25.33
N GLN A 198 17.64 -17.17 -24.41
CA GLN A 198 16.26 -17.63 -24.24
C GLN A 198 15.34 -16.53 -23.68
N ILE A 199 15.91 -15.49 -23.07
CA ILE A 199 15.19 -14.32 -22.56
C ILE A 199 14.92 -13.30 -23.66
N LEU A 200 15.90 -13.04 -24.52
CA LEU A 200 15.80 -12.07 -25.62
C LEU A 200 15.08 -12.59 -26.87
N PHE A 201 15.39 -13.80 -27.31
CA PHE A 201 14.94 -14.29 -28.62
C PHE A 201 13.62 -15.04 -28.59
N ARG A 202 12.99 -15.17 -27.42
CA ARG A 202 11.64 -15.72 -27.36
C ARG A 202 10.70 -14.64 -27.88
N PRO A 203 9.98 -14.87 -28.99
CA PRO A 203 8.99 -13.91 -29.46
C PRO A 203 8.10 -13.57 -28.27
N GLN A 204 7.87 -12.27 -28.02
CA GLN A 204 6.68 -11.88 -27.25
C GLN A 204 5.56 -12.75 -27.81
N PRO A 205 4.82 -13.51 -26.99
CA PRO A 205 3.65 -14.20 -27.50
C PRO A 205 2.80 -13.10 -28.11
N ARG A 206 2.81 -13.02 -29.45
CA ARG A 206 1.97 -12.12 -30.24
C ARG A 206 0.61 -12.27 -29.60
N GLY A 207 0.12 -11.19 -28.97
CA GLY A 207 -1.03 -11.25 -28.10
C GLY A 207 -2.10 -12.14 -28.72
N SER A 208 -2.30 -13.32 -28.12
CA SER A 208 -3.43 -14.20 -28.40
C SER A 208 -3.96 -14.17 -29.85
N ARG A 209 -3.14 -14.46 -30.87
CA ARG A 209 -3.67 -14.82 -32.20
C ARG A 209 -4.18 -16.25 -32.28
N GLN A 210 -4.04 -17.00 -31.18
CA GLN A 210 -4.80 -18.20 -30.87
C GLN A 210 -5.74 -17.91 -29.70
N ALA A 211 -6.60 -16.91 -29.83
CA ALA A 211 -7.94 -17.09 -29.28
C ALA A 211 -8.54 -18.21 -30.12
N SER A 212 -8.64 -19.42 -29.58
CA SER A 212 -9.58 -20.40 -30.15
C SER A 212 -10.90 -19.66 -30.35
N PRO A 213 -11.62 -19.83 -31.47
CA PRO A 213 -12.97 -19.32 -31.61
C PRO A 213 -13.90 -20.19 -30.76
N ARG A 214 -13.57 -20.40 -29.48
CA ARG A 214 -14.60 -20.63 -28.49
C ARG A 214 -15.29 -19.28 -28.41
N PRO A 215 -16.53 -19.14 -28.90
CA PRO A 215 -17.28 -17.94 -28.62
C PRO A 215 -17.28 -17.85 -27.10
N ARG A 216 -16.52 -16.90 -26.58
CA ARG A 216 -16.52 -16.59 -25.17
C ARG A 216 -17.92 -16.03 -24.96
N ARG A 217 -18.89 -16.93 -24.74
CA ARG A 217 -20.25 -16.74 -24.22
C ARG A 217 -20.19 -16.10 -22.82
N GLN A 218 -19.16 -15.31 -22.51
CA GLN A 218 -19.16 -14.41 -21.39
C GLN A 218 -19.90 -13.17 -21.85
N THR A 219 -21.20 -13.21 -21.56
CA THR A 219 -21.94 -12.05 -21.06
C THR A 219 -22.13 -10.89 -22.03
N ILE A 220 -22.61 -11.16 -23.26
CA ILE A 220 -23.38 -10.14 -23.99
C ILE A 220 -24.82 -10.06 -23.40
N ALA A 221 -25.31 -11.13 -22.79
CA ALA A 221 -26.67 -11.22 -22.24
C ALA A 221 -26.90 -10.51 -20.88
N TRP A 222 -25.90 -9.82 -20.30
CA TRP A 222 -25.98 -9.25 -18.94
C TRP A 222 -25.45 -7.81 -18.83
N GLN A 223 -25.58 -7.01 -19.88
CA GLN A 223 -25.22 -5.59 -19.79
C GLN A 223 -26.39 -4.70 -20.17
N SER A 224 -27.37 -4.61 -19.27
CA SER A 224 -28.41 -3.57 -19.31
C SER A 224 -27.80 -2.14 -19.37
N GLN A 225 -26.51 -1.98 -19.04
CA GLN A 225 -25.79 -0.70 -19.01
C GLN A 225 -24.32 -0.85 -19.49
N PRO A 226 -24.04 -0.89 -20.81
CA PRO A 226 -22.70 -1.13 -21.35
C PRO A 226 -21.67 -0.08 -20.93
N ALA A 227 -22.07 1.20 -20.87
CA ALA A 227 -21.19 2.30 -20.46
C ALA A 227 -20.68 2.14 -19.02
N ARG A 228 -21.55 1.71 -18.09
CA ARG A 228 -21.18 1.47 -16.69
C ARG A 228 -20.17 0.33 -16.59
N THR A 229 -20.44 -0.77 -17.29
CA THR A 229 -19.58 -1.96 -17.29
C THR A 229 -18.22 -1.69 -17.92
N ALA A 230 -18.17 -0.88 -18.99
CA ALA A 230 -16.92 -0.45 -19.63
C ALA A 230 -16.03 0.32 -18.65
N VAL A 231 -16.58 1.32 -17.93
CA VAL A 231 -15.82 2.08 -16.93
C VAL A 231 -15.40 1.20 -15.75
N ALA A 232 -16.25 0.27 -15.30
CA ALA A 232 -15.91 -0.66 -14.22
C ALA A 232 -14.74 -1.58 -14.61
N HIS A 233 -14.77 -2.14 -15.83
CA HIS A 233 -13.70 -2.98 -16.34
C HIS A 233 -12.42 -2.20 -16.58
N PHE A 234 -12.51 -1.00 -17.16
CA PHE A 234 -11.37 -0.11 -17.33
C PHE A 234 -10.73 0.17 -15.96
N THR A 235 -11.53 0.56 -14.97
CA THR A 235 -11.05 0.86 -13.62
C THR A 235 -10.36 -0.32 -12.96
N SER A 236 -11.02 -1.48 -12.95
CA SER A 236 -10.48 -2.70 -12.36
C SER A 236 -9.20 -3.17 -13.07
N ARG A 237 -9.16 -3.10 -14.42
CA ARG A 237 -7.96 -3.48 -15.18
C ARG A 237 -6.80 -2.54 -14.92
N THR A 238 -7.06 -1.23 -14.86
CA THR A 238 -6.01 -0.23 -14.61
C THR A 238 -5.42 -0.38 -13.21
N LEU A 239 -6.24 -0.50 -12.17
CA LEU A 239 -5.77 -0.73 -10.81
C LEU A 239 -4.96 -2.04 -10.65
N ARG A 240 -5.34 -3.10 -11.38
CA ARG A 240 -4.63 -4.40 -11.31
C ARG A 240 -3.33 -4.43 -12.13
N ARG A 241 -3.28 -3.71 -13.26
CA ARG A 241 -2.16 -3.78 -14.21
C ARG A 241 -1.13 -2.68 -14.05
N SER A 242 -1.56 -1.46 -13.69
CA SER A 242 -0.64 -0.32 -13.58
C SER A 242 0.07 -0.34 -12.23
N ALA A 243 1.40 -0.43 -12.26
CA ALA A 243 2.22 -0.47 -11.04
C ALA A 243 2.12 0.82 -10.22
N LEU A 244 2.01 1.98 -10.88
CA LEU A 244 1.85 3.28 -10.22
C LEU A 244 0.53 3.32 -9.43
N HIS A 245 -0.59 3.09 -10.11
CA HIS A 245 -1.92 3.14 -9.48
C HIS A 245 -2.08 2.10 -8.37
N ARG A 246 -1.60 0.88 -8.61
CA ARG A 246 -1.59 -0.17 -7.58
C ARG A 246 -0.71 0.22 -6.40
N GLY A 247 0.46 0.79 -6.64
CA GLY A 247 1.39 1.24 -5.59
C GLY A 247 0.78 2.33 -4.71
N VAL A 248 0.15 3.34 -5.32
CA VAL A 248 -0.56 4.41 -4.59
C VAL A 248 -1.72 3.85 -3.78
N PHE A 249 -2.58 3.04 -4.40
CA PHE A 249 -3.73 2.45 -3.73
C PHE A 249 -3.30 1.56 -2.54
N MET A 250 -2.38 0.62 -2.78
CA MET A 250 -1.90 -0.30 -1.75
C MET A 250 -1.08 0.39 -0.67
N GLY A 251 -0.29 1.41 -1.02
CA GLY A 251 0.51 2.18 -0.06
C GLY A 251 -0.38 2.90 0.96
N VAL A 252 -1.36 3.67 0.49
CA VAL A 252 -2.28 4.41 1.38
C VAL A 252 -3.16 3.44 2.18
N THR A 253 -3.65 2.36 1.56
CA THR A 253 -4.41 1.32 2.25
C THR A 253 -3.58 0.65 3.35
N ALA A 254 -2.30 0.38 3.10
CA ALA A 254 -1.40 -0.22 4.08
C ALA A 254 -1.09 0.72 5.25
N CYS A 255 -1.06 2.04 5.05
CA CYS A 255 -0.99 2.97 6.17
C CYS A 255 -2.20 2.80 7.10
N GLY A 256 -3.41 2.71 6.55
CA GLY A 256 -4.62 2.47 7.33
C GLY A 256 -4.62 1.11 8.06
N ILE A 257 -4.21 0.05 7.37
CA ILE A 257 -4.05 -1.29 7.97
C ILE A 257 -3.02 -1.24 9.10
N GLY A 258 -1.87 -0.60 8.88
CA GLY A 258 -0.83 -0.40 9.88
C GLY A 258 -1.40 0.28 11.12
N LEU A 259 -2.12 1.39 10.95
CA LEU A 259 -2.77 2.10 12.05
C LEU A 259 -3.72 1.20 12.86
N VAL A 260 -4.58 0.44 12.19
CA VAL A 260 -5.49 -0.49 12.89
C VAL A 260 -4.71 -1.57 13.64
N VAL A 261 -3.72 -2.19 13.00
CA VAL A 261 -2.89 -3.23 13.63
C VAL A 261 -2.23 -2.69 14.89
N ILE A 262 -1.63 -1.49 14.88
CA ILE A 262 -1.04 -0.86 16.06
C ILE A 262 -2.05 -0.73 17.20
N HIS A 263 -3.20 -0.09 16.93
CA HIS A 263 -4.15 0.24 17.97
C HIS A 263 -4.71 -1.02 18.62
N VAL A 264 -4.97 -2.03 17.79
CA VAL A 264 -5.56 -3.29 18.21
C VAL A 264 -4.54 -4.20 18.90
N SER A 265 -3.31 -4.31 18.38
CA SER A 265 -2.23 -5.09 19.02
C SER A 265 -1.86 -4.50 20.39
N GLY A 266 -1.67 -3.18 20.45
CA GLY A 266 -1.35 -2.47 21.69
C GLY A 266 -2.47 -2.47 22.72
N ALA A 267 -3.68 -2.90 22.33
CA ALA A 267 -4.83 -3.04 23.21
C ALA A 267 -5.09 -4.50 23.67
N GLY A 268 -4.20 -5.45 23.35
CA GLY A 268 -4.29 -6.84 23.83
C GLY A 268 -5.00 -7.80 22.88
N MET A 269 -5.08 -7.50 21.58
CA MET A 269 -5.71 -8.38 20.58
C MET A 269 -5.09 -9.78 20.52
N VAL A 270 -3.77 -9.90 20.70
CA VAL A 270 -3.08 -11.20 20.65
C VAL A 270 -3.54 -12.09 21.80
N ASP A 271 -3.64 -11.54 23.02
CA ASP A 271 -4.08 -12.27 24.20
C ASP A 271 -5.56 -12.66 24.07
N TRP A 272 -6.40 -11.76 23.54
CA TRP A 272 -7.81 -12.02 23.28
C TRP A 272 -8.03 -13.16 22.28
N LEU A 273 -7.29 -13.17 21.16
CA LEU A 273 -7.38 -14.22 20.14
C LEU A 273 -6.77 -15.56 20.61
N GLY A 274 -5.68 -15.51 21.38
CA GLY A 274 -4.92 -16.70 21.78
C GLY A 274 -5.47 -17.39 23.03
N ALA A 275 -5.81 -16.62 24.07
CA ALA A 275 -6.25 -17.15 25.36
C ALA A 275 -7.78 -17.21 25.50
N GLY A 276 -8.53 -16.65 24.55
CA GLY A 276 -9.99 -16.56 24.61
C GLY A 276 -10.50 -15.71 25.78
N SER A 277 -9.67 -14.79 26.27
CA SER A 277 -10.01 -13.86 27.36
C SER A 277 -11.11 -12.89 26.94
N GLU A 278 -11.75 -12.24 27.91
CA GLU A 278 -12.71 -11.16 27.62
C GLU A 278 -11.99 -9.94 27.02
N PRO A 279 -12.57 -9.27 26.00
CA PRO A 279 -11.93 -8.13 25.37
C PRO A 279 -11.85 -6.97 26.36
N THR A 280 -10.63 -6.53 26.67
CA THR A 280 -10.40 -5.36 27.53
C THR A 280 -11.09 -4.11 26.96
N HIS A 281 -11.53 -3.18 27.81
CA HIS A 281 -12.14 -1.92 27.36
C HIS A 281 -11.30 -1.19 26.29
N ARG A 282 -9.96 -1.19 26.43
CA ARG A 282 -9.04 -0.63 25.43
C ARG A 282 -9.17 -1.30 24.05
N LEU A 283 -9.33 -2.63 24.03
CA LEU A 283 -9.51 -3.40 22.79
C LEU A 283 -10.85 -3.09 22.15
N GLN A 284 -11.91 -3.02 22.95
CA GLN A 284 -13.25 -2.64 22.49
C GLN A 284 -13.23 -1.25 21.82
N VAL A 285 -12.59 -0.28 22.47
CA VAL A 285 -12.37 1.05 21.88
C VAL A 285 -11.57 0.93 20.58
N ALA A 286 -10.43 0.25 20.56
CA ALA A 286 -9.63 0.09 19.33
C ALA A 286 -10.41 -0.57 18.17
N MET A 287 -11.24 -1.57 18.47
CA MET A 287 -12.08 -2.26 17.50
C MET A 287 -13.19 -1.35 16.96
N ALA A 288 -13.78 -0.48 17.79
CA ALA A 288 -14.77 0.50 17.35
C ALA A 288 -14.19 1.52 16.34
N TYR A 289 -12.90 1.86 16.46
CA TYR A 289 -12.23 2.78 15.55
C TYR A 289 -11.82 2.13 14.22
N ALA A 290 -11.52 0.83 14.24
CA ALA A 290 -10.97 0.07 13.10
C ALA A 290 -11.73 0.24 11.76
N PRO A 291 -13.08 0.11 11.68
CA PRO A 291 -13.78 0.23 10.41
C PRO A 291 -13.63 1.63 9.80
N PHE A 292 -13.67 2.67 10.61
CA PHE A 292 -13.56 4.05 10.15
C PHE A 292 -12.16 4.39 9.63
N VAL A 293 -11.12 3.90 10.30
CA VAL A 293 -9.73 4.04 9.83
C VAL A 293 -9.54 3.38 8.47
N LEU A 294 -10.02 2.14 8.30
CA LEU A 294 -9.89 1.42 7.03
C LEU A 294 -10.74 2.04 5.91
N MET A 295 -11.98 2.44 6.20
CA MET A 295 -12.83 3.11 5.21
C MET A 295 -12.21 4.41 4.73
N PHE A 296 -11.73 5.25 5.64
CA PHE A 296 -11.06 6.50 5.28
C PHE A 296 -9.83 6.23 4.41
N ALA A 297 -8.97 5.31 4.85
CA ALA A 297 -7.76 4.96 4.10
C ALA A 297 -8.07 4.42 2.70
N MET A 298 -9.03 3.51 2.56
CA MET A 298 -9.39 2.93 1.26
C MET A 298 -10.11 3.91 0.34
N VAL A 299 -11.00 4.77 0.87
CA VAL A 299 -11.66 5.83 0.08
C VAL A 299 -10.63 6.84 -0.42
N MET A 300 -9.71 7.29 0.45
CA MET A 300 -8.65 8.21 0.06
C MET A 300 -7.62 7.57 -0.88
N ALA A 301 -7.29 6.30 -0.68
CA ALA A 301 -6.46 5.52 -1.59
C ALA A 301 -7.09 5.43 -2.99
N LEU A 302 -8.40 5.14 -3.05
CA LEU A 302 -9.12 5.08 -4.31
C LEU A 302 -9.14 6.46 -4.96
N ARG A 303 -9.52 7.51 -4.25
CA ARG A 303 -9.50 8.90 -4.74
C ARG A 303 -8.13 9.27 -5.32
N ALA A 304 -7.05 9.04 -4.57
CA ALA A 304 -5.69 9.34 -5.02
C ALA A 304 -5.30 8.54 -6.27
N SER A 305 -5.68 7.26 -6.34
CA SER A 305 -5.39 6.44 -7.52
C SER A 305 -6.20 6.86 -8.75
N LEU A 306 -7.50 7.15 -8.63
CA LEU A 306 -8.34 7.48 -9.78
C LEU A 306 -8.05 8.85 -10.39
N LEU A 307 -7.44 9.77 -9.62
CA LEU A 307 -7.06 11.10 -10.10
C LEU A 307 -5.73 11.11 -10.88
N LEU A 308 -4.91 10.06 -10.77
CA LEU A 308 -3.63 9.99 -11.48
C LEU A 308 -3.87 9.56 -12.93
N PRO A 309 -3.37 10.30 -13.94
CA PRO A 309 -3.55 9.92 -15.33
C PRO A 309 -2.78 8.65 -15.67
N LEU A 310 -3.40 7.76 -16.45
CA LEU A 310 -2.71 6.59 -17.00
C LEU A 310 -1.81 6.99 -18.17
N GLU A 311 -2.38 7.70 -19.14
CA GLU A 311 -1.70 8.24 -20.32
C GLU A 311 -2.35 9.56 -20.68
N GLN A 312 -1.69 10.67 -20.36
CA GLN A 312 -2.27 12.00 -20.55
C GLN A 312 -2.60 12.28 -22.03
N ARG A 313 -1.76 11.79 -22.94
CA ARG A 313 -1.93 11.95 -24.38
C ARG A 313 -3.16 11.23 -24.93
N ALA A 314 -3.73 10.27 -24.22
CA ALA A 314 -4.91 9.51 -24.66
C ALA A 314 -6.24 10.13 -24.20
N ASN A 315 -6.20 11.22 -23.43
CA ASN A 315 -7.40 11.86 -22.88
C ASN A 315 -8.37 12.35 -23.97
N TRP A 316 -7.85 12.76 -25.14
CA TRP A 316 -8.68 13.23 -26.26
C TRP A 316 -9.80 12.26 -26.66
N ILE A 317 -9.58 10.94 -26.53
CA ILE A 317 -10.60 9.93 -26.86
C ILE A 317 -11.84 10.11 -25.97
N PHE A 318 -11.64 10.33 -24.66
CA PHE A 318 -12.74 10.52 -23.72
C PHE A 318 -13.44 11.87 -23.91
N ARG A 319 -12.71 12.90 -24.35
CA ARG A 319 -13.27 14.21 -24.68
C ARG A 319 -14.20 14.14 -25.89
N ILE A 320 -13.78 13.45 -26.96
CA ILE A 320 -14.56 13.34 -28.21
C ILE A 320 -15.71 12.34 -28.09
N THR A 321 -15.59 11.32 -27.24
CA THR A 321 -16.63 10.29 -27.05
C THR A 321 -17.57 10.56 -25.87
N GLU A 322 -17.48 11.75 -25.27
CA GLU A 322 -18.40 12.14 -24.20
C GLU A 322 -19.83 12.28 -24.75
N LEU A 323 -20.75 11.53 -24.15
CA LEU A 323 -22.16 11.53 -24.51
C LEU A 323 -23.01 11.77 -23.26
N ASP A 324 -23.88 12.78 -23.30
CA ASP A 324 -24.78 13.14 -22.20
C ASP A 324 -25.61 11.95 -21.71
N SER A 325 -26.08 11.09 -22.63
CA SER A 325 -26.90 9.92 -22.31
C SER A 325 -26.16 8.82 -21.55
N THR A 326 -24.82 8.80 -21.61
CA THR A 326 -23.99 7.76 -20.97
C THR A 326 -23.29 8.26 -19.71
N ARG A 327 -23.08 9.58 -19.57
CA ARG A 327 -22.36 10.21 -18.46
C ARG A 327 -22.86 9.77 -17.07
N PRO A 328 -24.18 9.77 -16.76
CA PRO A 328 -24.65 9.31 -15.45
C PRO A 328 -24.30 7.85 -15.16
N ARG A 329 -24.36 6.98 -16.18
CA ARG A 329 -24.04 5.55 -16.04
C ARG A 329 -22.55 5.31 -15.85
N GLN A 330 -21.71 6.10 -16.51
CA GLN A 330 -20.26 6.09 -16.31
C GLN A 330 -19.89 6.51 -14.89
N LEU A 331 -20.46 7.61 -14.40
CA LEU A 331 -20.23 8.11 -13.04
C LEU A 331 -20.79 7.16 -11.97
N ALA A 332 -21.92 6.50 -12.22
CA ALA A 332 -22.45 5.44 -11.34
C ALA A 332 -21.52 4.21 -11.23
N SER A 333 -20.59 4.02 -12.18
CA SER A 333 -19.52 3.03 -12.04
C SER A 333 -18.48 3.47 -11.02
N VAL A 334 -18.15 4.76 -10.99
CA VAL A 334 -17.19 5.33 -10.04
C VAL A 334 -17.74 5.24 -8.63
N GLU A 335 -18.99 5.68 -8.43
CA GLU A 335 -19.70 5.53 -7.16
C GLU A 335 -19.69 4.08 -6.66
N ARG A 336 -20.01 3.11 -7.53
CA ARG A 336 -19.97 1.69 -7.16
C ARG A 336 -18.58 1.25 -6.75
N ALA A 337 -17.52 1.75 -7.38
CA ALA A 337 -16.14 1.44 -6.99
C ALA A 337 -15.83 1.96 -5.57
N PHE A 338 -16.23 3.19 -5.25
CA PHE A 338 -16.06 3.75 -3.90
C PHE A 338 -16.86 2.98 -2.84
N LEU A 339 -18.12 2.65 -3.11
CA LEU A 339 -18.93 1.89 -2.15
C LEU A 339 -18.42 0.45 -1.98
N SER A 340 -18.06 -0.23 -3.08
CA SER A 340 -17.60 -1.62 -3.00
C SER A 340 -16.20 -1.75 -2.42
N ILE A 341 -15.23 -0.99 -2.92
CA ILE A 341 -13.82 -1.10 -2.49
C ILE A 341 -13.59 -0.31 -1.20
N GLY A 342 -14.16 0.90 -1.09
CA GLY A 342 -13.93 1.80 0.03
C GLY A 342 -14.72 1.46 1.30
N ILE A 343 -15.93 0.88 1.18
CA ILE A 343 -16.83 0.63 2.33
C ILE A 343 -17.04 -0.86 2.55
N LEU A 344 -17.51 -1.59 1.54
CA LEU A 344 -17.87 -3.00 1.68
C LEU A 344 -16.65 -3.87 1.99
N VAL A 345 -15.49 -3.67 1.34
CA VAL A 345 -14.28 -4.46 1.60
C VAL A 345 -13.78 -4.32 3.05
N PRO A 346 -13.61 -3.11 3.63
CA PRO A 346 -13.29 -2.96 5.05
C PRO A 346 -14.26 -3.65 6.00
N LEU A 347 -15.57 -3.52 5.74
CA LEU A 347 -16.60 -4.13 6.60
C LEU A 347 -16.52 -5.66 6.55
N LEU A 348 -16.37 -6.25 5.36
CA LEU A 348 -16.22 -7.69 5.21
C LEU A 348 -14.92 -8.19 5.86
N ALA A 349 -13.83 -7.42 5.78
CA ALA A 349 -12.56 -7.77 6.40
C ALA A 349 -12.65 -7.77 7.95
N LEU A 350 -13.44 -6.87 8.53
CA LEU A 350 -13.60 -6.73 9.98
C LEU A 350 -14.79 -7.49 10.56
N LEU A 351 -15.70 -8.01 9.72
CA LEU A 351 -16.86 -8.81 10.11
C LEU A 351 -16.52 -9.96 11.07
N PRO A 352 -15.52 -10.83 10.82
CA PRO A 352 -15.24 -11.95 11.73
C PRO A 352 -14.82 -11.46 13.13
N LEU A 353 -14.05 -10.37 13.21
CA LEU A 353 -13.61 -9.79 14.47
C LEU A 353 -14.78 -9.16 15.23
N HIS A 354 -15.62 -8.37 14.54
CA HIS A 354 -16.81 -7.78 15.15
C HIS A 354 -17.82 -8.84 15.58
N TRP A 355 -17.99 -9.91 14.81
CA TRP A 355 -18.86 -11.03 15.17
C TRP A 355 -18.35 -11.75 16.41
N ARG A 356 -17.04 -11.96 16.54
CA ARG A 356 -16.44 -12.58 17.74
C ARG A 356 -16.60 -11.70 18.99
N TRP A 357 -16.58 -10.38 18.84
CA TRP A 357 -16.74 -9.41 19.92
C TRP A 357 -18.22 -9.19 20.31
N LEU A 358 -19.10 -8.93 19.34
CA LEU A 358 -20.48 -8.46 19.57
C LEU A 358 -21.57 -9.50 19.25
N GLY A 359 -21.21 -10.66 18.70
CA GLY A 359 -22.18 -11.66 18.23
C GLY A 359 -23.10 -11.08 17.15
N SER A 360 -24.42 -11.22 17.32
CA SER A 360 -25.42 -10.71 16.37
C SER A 360 -25.45 -9.18 16.26
N GLU A 361 -25.07 -8.46 17.32
CA GLU A 361 -25.02 -6.98 17.31
C GLU A 361 -23.90 -6.45 16.40
N ALA A 362 -23.01 -7.32 15.91
CA ALA A 362 -22.06 -6.99 14.86
C ALA A 362 -22.76 -6.48 13.59
N LEU A 363 -23.95 -7.00 13.26
CA LEU A 363 -24.70 -6.53 12.09
C LEU A 363 -25.18 -5.09 12.25
N VAL A 364 -25.63 -4.72 13.45
CA VAL A 364 -26.03 -3.34 13.77
C VAL A 364 -24.82 -2.42 13.68
N SER A 365 -23.71 -2.82 14.32
CA SER A 365 -22.44 -2.09 14.29
C SER A 365 -21.96 -1.82 12.86
N LEU A 366 -21.92 -2.86 12.02
CA LEU A 366 -21.47 -2.74 10.63
C LEU A 366 -22.46 -1.95 9.77
N THR A 367 -23.76 -1.97 10.07
CA THR A 367 -24.77 -1.17 9.37
C THR A 367 -24.59 0.32 9.68
N VAL A 368 -24.39 0.68 10.96
CA VAL A 368 -24.09 2.06 11.37
C VAL A 368 -22.78 2.53 10.73
N ALA A 369 -21.74 1.70 10.75
CA ALA A 369 -20.47 2.00 10.10
C ALA A 369 -20.61 2.16 8.58
N ALA A 370 -21.42 1.32 7.91
CA ALA A 370 -21.69 1.42 6.48
C ALA A 370 -22.42 2.71 6.11
N LEU A 371 -23.45 3.10 6.88
CA LEU A 371 -24.17 4.36 6.68
C LEU A 371 -23.24 5.56 6.85
N TYR A 372 -22.49 5.59 7.96
CA TYR A 372 -21.55 6.67 8.23
C TYR A 372 -20.44 6.77 7.14
N GLY A 373 -19.86 5.64 6.76
CA GLY A 373 -18.86 5.56 5.69
C GLY A 373 -19.41 5.93 4.32
N SER A 374 -20.67 5.63 4.02
CA SER A 374 -21.32 6.07 2.78
C SER A 374 -21.43 7.60 2.71
N GLY A 375 -21.60 8.28 3.85
CA GLY A 375 -21.51 9.74 3.94
C GLY A 375 -20.16 10.28 3.47
N LEU A 376 -19.05 9.64 3.85
CA LEU A 376 -17.71 10.00 3.34
C LEU A 376 -17.62 9.84 1.82
N VAL A 377 -18.21 8.78 1.26
CA VAL A 377 -18.27 8.60 -0.19
C VAL A 377 -19.07 9.70 -0.86
N GLU A 378 -20.23 10.08 -0.32
CA GLU A 378 -21.03 11.19 -0.84
C GLU A 378 -20.26 12.52 -0.80
N LEU A 379 -19.52 12.80 0.29
CA LEU A 379 -18.68 14.00 0.40
C LEU A 379 -17.52 14.00 -0.60
N VAL A 380 -16.84 12.87 -0.78
CA VAL A 380 -15.74 12.73 -1.76
C VAL A 380 -16.25 12.86 -3.19
N LEU A 381 -17.48 12.40 -3.45
CA LEU A 381 -18.11 12.44 -4.76
C LEU A 381 -18.93 13.71 -5.01
N ALA A 382 -19.09 14.62 -4.05
CA ALA A 382 -19.94 15.80 -4.17
C ALA A 382 -19.63 16.63 -5.43
N ASP A 383 -18.34 16.90 -5.66
CA ASP A 383 -17.85 17.65 -6.83
C ASP A 383 -17.19 16.76 -7.89
N TRP A 384 -17.43 15.45 -7.84
CA TRP A 384 -16.77 14.51 -8.73
C TRP A 384 -17.36 14.54 -10.14
N ARG A 385 -16.61 15.12 -11.08
CA ARG A 385 -16.97 15.24 -12.50
C ARG A 385 -15.96 14.58 -13.43
N ARG A 386 -15.22 13.57 -12.93
CA ARG A 386 -14.04 13.04 -13.61
C ARG A 386 -14.19 11.57 -13.97
N LEU A 387 -13.70 11.17 -15.13
CA LEU A 387 -13.50 9.74 -15.41
C LEU A 387 -12.17 9.30 -14.78
N PRO A 388 -12.11 8.07 -14.21
CA PRO A 388 -10.87 7.56 -13.66
C PRO A 388 -9.70 7.59 -14.65
N PHE A 389 -8.54 8.07 -14.21
CA PHE A 389 -7.28 8.04 -14.95
C PHE A 389 -7.20 8.88 -16.23
N THR A 390 -8.17 9.75 -16.49
CA THR A 390 -8.20 10.56 -17.72
C THR A 390 -7.75 12.00 -17.50
N CYS A 391 -7.80 12.51 -16.29
CA CYS A 391 -7.57 13.94 -16.02
C CYS A 391 -6.09 14.29 -15.93
N THR A 392 -5.72 15.51 -16.33
CA THR A 392 -4.39 16.04 -15.95
C THR A 392 -4.26 16.03 -14.43
N TYR A 393 -3.03 15.86 -13.95
CA TYR A 393 -2.68 15.96 -12.54
C TYR A 393 -1.52 16.93 -12.40
N ILE A 394 -1.73 18.02 -11.64
CA ILE A 394 -0.69 19.01 -11.36
C ILE A 394 -0.12 18.71 -9.98
N PRO A 395 1.09 18.10 -9.87
CA PRO A 395 1.72 17.91 -8.58
C PRO A 395 2.00 19.27 -7.93
N GLY A 396 1.74 19.39 -6.62
CA GLY A 396 2.04 20.63 -5.88
C GLY A 396 0.99 21.75 -6.03
N LYS A 397 -0.20 21.48 -6.59
CA LYS A 397 -1.32 22.42 -6.67
C LYS A 397 -1.63 23.14 -5.34
N ARG A 398 -1.43 22.45 -4.23
CA ARG A 398 -1.50 23.01 -2.87
C ARG A 398 -0.20 22.71 -2.16
N PHE A 399 0.20 23.62 -1.26
CA PHE A 399 1.34 23.37 -0.38
C PHE A 399 1.17 22.03 0.34
N PHE A 400 2.22 21.20 0.33
CA PHE A 400 2.15 19.82 0.82
C PHE A 400 1.69 19.78 2.28
N ALA A 401 2.28 20.60 3.15
CA ALA A 401 1.91 20.63 4.56
C ALA A 401 0.43 21.01 4.77
N HIS A 402 -0.08 21.96 3.98
CA HIS A 402 -1.48 22.37 4.06
C HIS A 402 -2.43 21.22 3.68
N THR A 403 -2.09 20.45 2.64
CA THR A 403 -2.87 19.27 2.24
C THR A 403 -2.82 18.18 3.32
N VAL A 404 -1.65 17.94 3.91
CA VAL A 404 -1.48 16.97 5.01
C VAL A 404 -2.32 17.39 6.21
N VAL A 405 -2.26 18.65 6.63
CA VAL A 405 -3.07 19.17 7.76
C VAL A 405 -4.55 18.96 7.49
N ILE A 406 -5.07 19.36 6.33
CA ILE A 406 -6.49 19.16 5.99
C ILE A 406 -6.88 17.67 6.04
N VAL A 407 -6.10 16.80 5.40
CA VAL A 407 -6.41 15.36 5.36
C VAL A 407 -6.36 14.74 6.76
N VAL A 408 -5.37 15.11 7.58
CA VAL A 408 -5.24 14.63 8.96
C VAL A 408 -6.39 15.17 9.83
N SER A 409 -6.78 16.44 9.70
CA SER A 409 -7.91 17.01 10.43
C SER A 409 -9.21 16.29 10.07
N ILE A 410 -9.49 16.08 8.78
CA ILE A 410 -10.69 15.35 8.34
C ILE A 410 -10.64 13.90 8.85
N TYR A 411 -9.49 13.24 8.78
CA TYR A 411 -9.29 11.89 9.30
C TYR A 411 -9.62 11.81 10.80
N VAL A 412 -9.04 12.70 11.62
CA VAL A 412 -9.25 12.72 13.07
C VAL A 412 -10.73 12.93 13.40
N ILE A 413 -11.38 13.90 12.75
CA ILE A 413 -12.81 14.19 12.97
C ILE A 413 -13.66 12.99 12.55
N PHE A 414 -13.45 12.45 11.35
CA PHE A 414 -14.22 11.35 10.81
C PHE A 414 -14.12 10.09 11.68
N VAL A 415 -12.90 9.72 12.08
CA VAL A 415 -12.69 8.51 12.87
C VAL A 415 -13.25 8.64 14.28
N ASN A 416 -13.01 9.77 14.97
CA ASN A 416 -13.52 9.94 16.33
C ASN A 416 -15.05 10.07 16.36
N LEU A 417 -15.64 10.82 15.44
CA LEU A 417 -17.10 10.96 15.38
C LEU A 417 -17.77 9.63 15.01
N GLY A 418 -17.21 8.89 14.04
CA GLY A 418 -17.71 7.56 13.67
C GLY A 418 -17.66 6.59 14.85
N ALA A 419 -16.53 6.53 15.56
CA ALA A 419 -16.36 5.66 16.73
C ALA A 419 -17.30 6.04 17.89
N ALA A 420 -17.51 7.34 18.14
CA ALA A 420 -18.44 7.82 19.17
C ALA A 420 -19.89 7.46 18.84
N LEU A 421 -20.33 7.66 17.60
CA LEU A 421 -21.67 7.28 17.15
C LEU A 421 -21.89 5.77 17.23
N LEU A 422 -20.86 4.98 16.88
CA LEU A 422 -20.91 3.53 17.01
C LEU A 422 -21.02 3.10 18.48
N GLY A 423 -20.21 3.66 19.37
CA GLY A 423 -20.28 3.40 20.81
C GLY A 423 -21.64 3.74 21.40
N ALA A 424 -22.22 4.89 21.04
CA ALA A 424 -23.56 5.29 21.45
C ALA A 424 -24.65 4.33 20.92
N SER A 425 -24.49 3.84 19.69
CA SER A 425 -25.42 2.87 19.08
C SER A 425 -25.36 1.51 19.77
N LEU A 426 -24.19 1.10 20.27
CA LEU A 426 -24.04 -0.16 21.01
C LEU A 426 -24.52 -0.07 22.45
N ALA A 427 -24.52 1.12 23.04
CA ALA A 427 -24.98 1.35 24.41
C ALA A 427 -26.52 1.28 24.56
N ASP A 428 -27.26 1.79 23.57
CA ASP A 428 -28.73 1.76 23.59
C ASP A 428 -29.30 1.50 22.18
N ARG A 429 -30.14 0.46 22.08
CA ARG A 429 -30.85 0.08 20.86
C ARG A 429 -31.74 1.20 20.31
N ARG A 430 -32.34 2.02 21.17
CA ARG A 430 -33.15 3.18 20.75
C ARG A 430 -32.28 4.24 20.10
N LEU A 431 -31.14 4.54 20.70
CA LEU A 431 -30.15 5.45 20.12
C LEU A 431 -29.62 4.92 18.79
N ALA A 432 -29.39 3.60 18.66
CA ALA A 432 -28.99 3.00 17.38
C ALA A 432 -30.00 3.29 16.25
N ILE A 433 -31.31 3.19 16.54
CA ILE A 433 -32.37 3.49 15.56
C ILE A 433 -32.36 4.98 15.21
N VAL A 434 -32.26 5.86 16.21
CA VAL A 434 -32.22 7.32 16.00
C VAL A 434 -30.98 7.73 15.19
N ILE A 435 -29.80 7.23 15.55
CA ILE A 435 -28.54 7.48 14.84
C ILE A 435 -28.62 6.92 13.43
N GLY A 436 -29.13 5.69 13.25
CA GLY A 436 -29.31 5.08 11.94
C GLY A 436 -30.24 5.89 11.04
N ALA A 437 -31.38 6.34 11.56
CA ALA A 437 -32.34 7.19 10.83
C ALA A 437 -31.73 8.55 10.48
N PHE A 438 -31.00 9.17 11.41
CA PHE A 438 -30.30 10.42 11.17
C PHE A 438 -29.23 10.28 10.08
N LEU A 439 -28.38 9.25 10.16
CA LEU A 439 -27.35 8.99 9.14
C LEU A 439 -27.97 8.69 7.77
N LEU A 440 -29.07 7.93 7.72
CA LEU A 440 -29.80 7.68 6.49
C LEU A 440 -30.35 8.98 5.87
N ALA A 441 -30.90 9.88 6.69
CA ALA A 441 -31.39 11.17 6.25
C ALA A 441 -30.26 12.07 5.73
N VAL A 442 -29.12 12.11 6.42
CA VAL A 442 -27.93 12.87 6.00
C VAL A 442 -27.39 12.33 4.66
N VAL A 443 -27.16 11.01 4.55
CA VAL A 443 -26.69 10.38 3.32
C VAL A 443 -27.69 10.57 2.19
N GLY A 444 -28.98 10.40 2.47
CA GLY A 444 -30.06 10.64 1.51
C GLY A 444 -30.08 12.07 0.99
N SER A 445 -29.90 13.06 1.88
CA SER A 445 -29.82 14.48 1.54
C SER A 445 -28.60 14.80 0.68
N LEU A 446 -27.41 14.34 1.10
CA LEU A 446 -26.16 14.52 0.33
C LEU A 446 -26.28 13.88 -1.06
N ARG A 447 -26.81 12.66 -1.12
CA ARG A 447 -27.02 11.93 -2.36
C ARG A 447 -28.02 12.62 -3.26
N TRP A 448 -29.14 13.10 -2.71
CA TRP A 448 -30.14 13.84 -3.46
C TRP A 448 -29.57 15.14 -4.03
N HIS A 449 -28.81 15.89 -3.24
CA HIS A 449 -28.12 17.09 -3.69
C HIS A 449 -27.13 16.78 -4.83
N ARG A 450 -26.29 15.75 -4.66
CA ARG A 450 -25.33 15.30 -5.69
C ARG A 450 -26.03 14.87 -6.98
N LEU A 451 -27.10 14.07 -6.88
CA LEU A 451 -27.83 13.57 -8.04
C LEU A 451 -28.53 14.67 -8.87
N ARG A 452 -28.75 15.87 -8.30
CA ARG A 452 -29.26 17.02 -9.06
C ARG A 452 -28.31 17.45 -10.17
N THR A 453 -27.00 17.37 -9.95
CA THR A 453 -25.95 17.76 -10.90
C THR A 453 -25.26 16.55 -11.56
N TRP A 454 -25.40 15.36 -10.97
CA TRP A 454 -24.72 14.14 -11.41
C TRP A 454 -25.01 13.76 -12.86
N GLY A 455 -23.99 13.85 -13.71
CA GLY A 455 -24.08 13.53 -15.12
C GLY A 455 -24.82 14.57 -15.98
N LYS A 456 -25.30 15.68 -15.40
CA LYS A 456 -25.88 16.81 -16.15
C LYS A 456 -24.82 17.84 -16.56
N ILE A 457 -23.78 17.99 -15.74
CA ILE A 457 -22.65 18.88 -16.00
C ILE A 457 -21.60 18.11 -16.83
N PRO A 458 -20.92 18.75 -17.80
CA PRO A 458 -19.85 18.12 -18.57
C PRO A 458 -18.71 17.62 -17.67
N LEU A 459 -18.02 16.59 -18.14
CA LEU A 459 -16.88 16.02 -17.44
C LEU A 459 -15.70 17.00 -17.44
N SER A 460 -15.00 17.07 -16.31
CA SER A 460 -13.74 17.79 -16.20
C SER A 460 -12.60 16.85 -16.56
N PHE A 461 -11.75 17.29 -17.49
CA PHE A 461 -10.58 16.55 -17.96
C PHE A 461 -9.25 17.22 -17.59
N GLU A 462 -9.33 18.39 -16.95
CA GLU A 462 -8.20 19.22 -16.57
C GLU A 462 -8.25 19.53 -15.08
N ASP A 463 -7.12 19.41 -14.41
CA ASP A 463 -6.95 19.89 -13.05
C ASP A 463 -6.55 21.37 -13.08
N GLU A 464 -7.53 22.24 -12.89
CA GLU A 464 -7.37 23.70 -12.87
C GLU A 464 -6.75 24.16 -11.55
N LEU A 465 -5.82 25.13 -11.55
CA LEU A 465 -5.28 25.73 -10.33
C LEU A 465 -6.41 26.40 -9.51
N PRO A 466 -6.32 26.42 -8.16
CA PRO A 466 -7.36 27.03 -7.32
C PRO A 466 -7.66 28.50 -7.66
N ASP A 467 -6.66 29.19 -8.22
CA ASP A 467 -6.70 30.62 -8.54
C ASP A 467 -6.81 30.89 -10.05
N ALA A 468 -7.11 29.87 -10.87
CA ALA A 468 -7.38 30.11 -12.28
C ALA A 468 -8.72 30.88 -12.38
N PRO A 469 -8.74 32.11 -12.95
CA PRO A 469 -9.99 32.81 -13.14
C PRO A 469 -10.89 31.93 -14.01
N ILE A 470 -12.10 31.66 -13.52
CA ILE A 470 -13.13 30.92 -14.23
C ILE A 470 -13.27 31.58 -15.61
N ARG A 471 -12.73 30.93 -16.65
CA ARG A 471 -12.97 31.37 -18.03
C ARG A 471 -14.45 31.09 -18.29
N LEU A 472 -15.28 32.09 -18.03
CA LEU A 472 -16.59 32.19 -18.63
C LEU A 472 -16.37 32.02 -20.13
N LEU A 473 -16.88 30.91 -20.67
CA LEU A 473 -16.95 30.68 -22.10
C LEU A 473 -17.70 31.87 -22.68
N ALA A 474 -16.97 32.82 -23.27
CA ALA A 474 -17.52 33.74 -24.22
C ALA A 474 -18.06 32.89 -25.37
N THR A 475 -19.37 32.80 -25.43
CA THR A 475 -20.10 32.43 -26.63
C THR A 475 -19.86 33.54 -27.64
N ASP A 476 -19.02 33.25 -28.65
CA ASP A 476 -19.08 33.90 -29.95
C ASP A 476 -19.47 32.85 -30.98
#